data_AF-A0A5S9MEB7-F1
#
_entry.id   AF-A0A5S9MEB7-F1
#
_cell.length_a   1.000
_cell.length_b   1.000
_cell.length_c   1.000
_cell.angle_alpha   90.00
_cell.angle_beta   90.00
_cell.angle_gamma   90.00
#
_symmetry.space_group_name_H-M   'P 1'
#
loop_
_entity.id
_entity.type
_entity.pdbx_description
1 polymer ?
#
loop_
_entity_poly.entity_id
_entity_poly.type
_entity_poly.pdbx_seq_one_letter_code
_entity_poly.pdbx_strand_id
1 'polypeptide(L)'
;MNKMLKVLEDRKVFLDSAYYSEENTQIPNHIHDIFQNGLPADFRLIGATTRTPEEIPPAIRSRCLEIFFKDLDQHELKIVAAKAVQKIQKELCDEGLNLLTSYVKNGREAVNMVQIAAGMAVTENRKDITIADVEWVIHSSQLTPRYEQKVPEKPKVGVVNGLAVYGPNSGALLEIEVNICKALEKGSINITGIAEEESIGSQSKSIRRKKKYGQRFC
;
A
#
# COMPACT_ATOMS: atom_id res chain seq x y z
N MET A 1 17.77 -18.39 -2.94
CA MET A 1 16.70 -18.28 -3.97
C MET A 1 16.83 -19.30 -5.09
N ASN A 2 18.05 -19.64 -5.55
CA ASN A 2 18.26 -20.68 -6.58
C ASN A 2 17.65 -22.04 -6.23
N LYS A 3 17.63 -22.44 -4.95
CA LYS A 3 16.96 -23.67 -4.50
C LYS A 3 15.45 -23.67 -4.80
N MET A 4 14.75 -22.55 -4.59
CA MET A 4 13.31 -22.46 -4.83
C MET A 4 12.98 -22.51 -6.33
N LEU A 5 13.81 -21.88 -7.18
CA LEU A 5 13.67 -21.96 -8.63
C LEU A 5 13.80 -23.39 -9.12
N LYS A 6 14.80 -24.12 -8.63
CA LYS A 6 14.99 -25.53 -8.95
C LYS A 6 13.79 -26.38 -8.53
N VAL A 7 13.21 -26.12 -7.35
CA VAL A 7 11.99 -26.81 -6.91
C VAL A 7 10.79 -26.51 -7.82
N LEU A 8 10.62 -25.27 -8.29
CA LEU A 8 9.53 -24.91 -9.21
C LEU A 8 9.70 -25.56 -10.59
N GLU A 9 10.94 -25.77 -11.04
CA GLU A 9 11.28 -26.43 -12.31
C GLU A 9 11.12 -27.95 -12.21
N ASP A 10 11.76 -28.57 -11.22
CA ASP A 10 11.85 -30.03 -11.07
C ASP A 10 10.59 -30.64 -10.41
N ARG A 11 9.75 -29.80 -9.78
CA ARG A 11 8.64 -30.21 -8.90
C ARG A 11 9.07 -31.22 -7.83
N LYS A 12 10.32 -31.11 -7.38
CA LYS A 12 10.90 -31.97 -6.35
C LYS A 12 11.71 -31.14 -5.37
N VAL A 13 11.58 -31.45 -4.08
CA VAL A 13 12.45 -30.92 -3.03
C VAL A 13 13.48 -31.96 -2.67
N PHE A 14 14.75 -31.60 -2.81
CA PHE A 14 15.85 -32.36 -2.24
C PHE A 14 16.15 -31.82 -0.84
N LEU A 15 16.18 -32.74 0.13
CA LEU A 15 16.56 -32.43 1.51
C LEU A 15 18.06 -32.59 1.66
N ASP A 16 18.65 -31.73 2.49
CA ASP A 16 20.08 -31.75 2.80
C ASP A 16 20.22 -31.67 4.32
N SER A 17 20.91 -32.65 4.89
CA SER A 17 21.09 -32.80 6.34
C SER A 17 22.49 -33.29 6.64
N ALA A 18 23.19 -32.61 7.54
CA ALA A 18 24.51 -33.02 8.00
C ALA A 18 24.51 -34.36 8.75
N TYR A 19 23.33 -34.85 9.15
CA TYR A 19 23.16 -36.12 9.86
C TYR A 19 22.72 -37.27 8.96
N TYR A 20 22.51 -37.00 7.67
CA TYR A 20 22.17 -38.04 6.71
C TYR A 20 23.45 -38.61 6.08
N SER A 21 23.57 -39.94 6.09
CA SER A 21 24.60 -40.67 5.35
C SER A 21 23.94 -41.84 4.65
N GLU A 22 24.21 -42.01 3.36
CA GLU A 22 23.69 -43.11 2.55
C GLU A 22 24.16 -44.49 3.03
N GLU A 23 25.29 -44.54 3.75
CA GLU A 23 25.87 -45.77 4.31
C GLU A 23 25.28 -46.15 5.67
N ASN A 24 24.51 -45.26 6.31
CA ASN A 24 23.97 -45.50 7.64
C ASN A 24 22.72 -46.41 7.60
N THR A 25 22.93 -47.69 7.87
CA THR A 25 21.88 -48.72 7.89
C THR A 25 20.83 -48.57 9.00
N GLN A 26 21.04 -47.67 9.97
CA GLN A 26 20.03 -47.36 11.00
C GLN A 26 18.94 -46.42 10.48
N ILE A 27 19.19 -45.72 9.37
CA ILE A 27 18.20 -44.85 8.75
C ILE A 27 17.21 -45.72 7.97
N PRO A 28 15.88 -45.57 8.18
CA PRO A 28 14.90 -46.35 7.43
C PRO A 28 14.98 -46.11 5.91
N ASN A 29 14.73 -47.15 5.12
CA ASN A 29 14.77 -47.07 3.64
C ASN A 29 13.88 -45.96 3.05
N HIS A 30 12.73 -45.68 3.66
CA HIS A 30 11.85 -44.60 3.19
C HIS A 30 12.46 -43.21 3.40
N ILE A 31 13.33 -43.04 4.40
CA ILE A 31 14.09 -41.80 4.60
C ILE A 31 15.23 -41.72 3.59
N HIS A 32 15.95 -42.83 3.31
CA HIS A 32 16.94 -42.86 2.22
C HIS A 32 16.33 -42.47 0.88
N ASP A 33 15.17 -43.04 0.54
CA ASP A 33 14.44 -42.73 -0.69
C ASP A 33 14.10 -41.25 -0.80
N ILE A 34 13.64 -40.62 0.28
CA ILE A 34 13.34 -39.19 0.34
C ILE A 34 14.58 -38.31 0.07
N PHE A 35 15.73 -38.64 0.67
CA PHE A 35 16.96 -37.86 0.50
C PHE A 35 17.60 -38.08 -0.89
N GLN A 36 17.50 -39.29 -1.44
CA GLN A 36 18.08 -39.65 -2.73
C GLN A 36 17.23 -39.19 -3.92
N ASN A 37 15.92 -39.46 -3.86
CA ASN A 37 15.01 -39.23 -5.00
C ASN A 37 14.22 -37.91 -4.89
N GLY A 38 14.29 -37.25 -3.74
CA GLY A 38 13.57 -36.04 -3.42
C GLY A 38 12.08 -36.28 -3.16
N LEU A 39 11.44 -35.33 -2.48
CA LEU A 39 10.00 -35.34 -2.26
C LEU A 39 9.28 -34.61 -3.40
N PRO A 40 8.14 -35.13 -3.89
CA PRO A 40 7.32 -34.40 -4.85
C PRO A 40 6.82 -33.09 -4.24
N ALA A 41 6.90 -32.02 -5.02
CA ALA A 41 6.60 -30.65 -4.61
C ALA A 41 5.58 -30.04 -5.57
N ASP A 42 4.32 -30.38 -5.37
CA ASP A 42 3.21 -29.82 -6.15
C ASP A 42 2.53 -28.70 -5.36
N PHE A 43 2.94 -27.46 -5.63
CA PHE A 43 2.35 -26.27 -5.02
C PHE A 43 2.23 -25.13 -6.03
N ARG A 44 1.32 -24.21 -5.74
CA ARG A 44 1.22 -22.93 -6.45
C ARG A 44 1.92 -21.86 -5.61
N LEU A 45 2.97 -21.26 -6.16
CA LEU A 45 3.65 -20.14 -5.51
C LEU A 45 2.82 -18.86 -5.67
N ILE A 46 2.39 -18.29 -4.55
CA ILE A 46 1.79 -16.95 -4.50
C ILE A 46 2.75 -16.05 -3.72
N GLY A 47 3.49 -15.21 -4.44
CA GLY A 47 4.36 -14.19 -3.85
C GLY A 47 3.62 -12.86 -3.70
N ALA A 48 3.80 -12.17 -2.57
CA ALA A 48 3.29 -10.83 -2.33
C ALA A 48 4.44 -9.91 -1.88
N THR A 49 4.55 -8.72 -2.47
CA THR A 49 5.59 -7.76 -2.15
C THR A 49 5.11 -6.34 -2.46
N THR A 50 5.72 -5.35 -1.81
CA THR A 50 5.56 -3.91 -2.13
C THR A 50 6.73 -3.38 -2.95
N ARG A 51 7.70 -4.24 -3.28
CA ARG A 51 8.85 -3.91 -4.12
C ARG A 51 8.44 -3.80 -5.58
N THR A 52 9.15 -3.00 -6.36
CA THR A 52 8.88 -2.88 -7.79
C THR A 52 9.36 -4.13 -8.53
N PRO A 53 8.81 -4.42 -9.73
CA PRO A 53 9.20 -5.60 -10.51
C PRO A 53 10.70 -5.69 -10.82
N GLU A 54 11.41 -4.56 -10.90
CA GLU A 54 12.85 -4.48 -11.14
C GLU A 54 13.68 -4.96 -9.95
N GLU A 55 13.13 -4.84 -8.74
CA GLU A 55 13.74 -5.37 -7.52
C GLU A 55 13.51 -6.88 -7.36
N ILE A 56 12.63 -7.46 -8.18
CA ILE A 56 12.35 -8.90 -8.19
C ILE A 56 13.35 -9.61 -9.10
N PRO A 57 13.99 -10.68 -8.61
CA PRO A 57 14.97 -11.44 -9.37
C PRO A 57 14.43 -11.96 -10.72
N PRO A 58 15.12 -11.70 -11.85
CA PRO A 58 14.57 -11.97 -13.18
C PRO A 58 14.11 -13.41 -13.42
N ALA A 59 14.79 -14.40 -12.82
CA ALA A 59 14.48 -15.81 -12.96
C ALA A 59 13.16 -16.23 -12.29
N ILE A 60 12.71 -15.52 -11.25
CA ILE A 60 11.37 -15.70 -10.65
C ILE A 60 10.35 -14.98 -11.51
N ARG A 61 10.68 -13.75 -11.91
CA ARG A 61 9.80 -12.89 -12.70
C ARG A 61 9.41 -13.52 -14.04
N SER A 62 10.34 -14.21 -14.71
CA SER A 62 10.06 -14.92 -15.95
C SER A 62 9.13 -16.12 -15.80
N ARG A 63 8.86 -16.59 -14.57
CA ARG A 63 8.03 -17.77 -14.27
C ARG A 63 6.75 -17.46 -13.52
N CYS A 64 6.55 -16.22 -13.09
CA CYS A 64 5.39 -15.81 -12.33
C CYS A 64 4.58 -14.76 -13.10
N LEU A 65 3.25 -14.86 -13.00
CA LEU A 65 2.36 -13.81 -13.45
C LEU A 65 2.39 -12.66 -12.43
N GLU A 66 2.56 -11.44 -12.92
CA GLU A 66 2.51 -10.22 -12.09
C GLU A 66 1.08 -9.72 -11.99
N ILE A 67 0.63 -9.47 -10.75
CA ILE A 67 -0.68 -8.91 -10.45
C ILE A 67 -0.46 -7.66 -9.62
N PHE A 68 -0.93 -6.52 -10.13
CA PHE A 68 -0.87 -5.23 -9.45
C PHE A 68 -2.24 -4.90 -8.87
N PHE A 69 -2.26 -4.42 -7.63
CA PHE A 69 -3.48 -3.96 -6.97
C PHE A 69 -3.55 -2.44 -7.02
N LYS A 70 -4.74 -1.91 -7.32
CA LYS A 70 -5.05 -0.50 -7.04
C LYS A 70 -5.28 -0.31 -5.54
N ASP A 71 -5.12 0.91 -5.07
CA ASP A 71 -5.56 1.28 -3.73
C ASP A 71 -7.08 1.11 -3.59
N LEU A 72 -7.50 0.82 -2.35
CA LEU A 72 -8.92 0.70 -2.03
C LEU A 72 -9.57 2.09 -1.99
N ASP A 73 -10.71 2.21 -2.65
CA ASP A 73 -11.55 3.39 -2.51
C ASP A 73 -12.28 3.39 -1.16
N GLN A 74 -12.89 4.53 -0.81
CA GLN A 74 -13.57 4.68 0.48
C GLN A 74 -14.73 3.69 0.66
N HIS A 75 -15.43 3.34 -0.42
CA HIS A 75 -16.55 2.39 -0.38
C HIS A 75 -16.05 0.96 -0.15
N GLU A 76 -14.98 0.54 -0.83
CA GLU A 76 -14.30 -0.74 -0.60
C GLU A 76 -13.77 -0.84 0.85
N LEU A 77 -13.19 0.23 1.37
CA LEU A 77 -12.76 0.31 2.77
C LEU A 77 -13.93 0.20 3.76
N LYS A 78 -15.09 0.79 3.42
CA LYS A 78 -16.31 0.67 4.23
C LYS A 78 -16.78 -0.76 4.34
N ILE A 79 -16.74 -1.51 3.23
CA ILE A 79 -17.07 -2.94 3.23
C ILE A 79 -16.11 -3.74 4.12
N VAL A 80 -14.80 -3.44 4.06
CA VAL A 80 -13.79 -4.10 4.92
C VAL A 80 -14.06 -3.80 6.39
N ALA A 81 -14.30 -2.53 6.75
CA ALA A 81 -14.60 -2.13 8.12
C ALA A 81 -15.88 -2.78 8.65
N ALA A 82 -16.95 -2.79 7.86
CA ALA A 82 -18.21 -3.44 8.22
C ALA A 82 -18.04 -4.94 8.48
N LYS A 83 -17.30 -5.65 7.61
CA LYS A 83 -16.95 -7.06 7.81
C LYS A 83 -16.11 -7.28 9.07
N ALA A 84 -15.19 -6.36 9.38
CA ALA A 84 -14.37 -6.45 10.58
C ALA A 84 -15.23 -6.32 11.86
N VAL A 85 -16.15 -5.35 11.89
CA VAL A 85 -17.12 -5.15 12.97
C VAL A 85 -18.03 -6.38 13.16
N GLN A 86 -18.54 -6.93 12.05
CA GLN A 86 -19.37 -8.15 12.09
C GLN A 86 -18.59 -9.37 12.62
N LYS A 87 -17.31 -9.52 12.23
CA LYS A 87 -16.47 -10.65 12.65
C LYS A 87 -16.26 -10.71 14.17
N ILE A 88 -16.28 -9.56 14.83
CA ILE A 88 -16.18 -9.45 16.30
C ILE A 88 -17.55 -9.37 17.00
N GLN A 89 -18.64 -9.62 16.27
CA GLN A 89 -20.01 -9.64 16.78
C GLN A 89 -20.42 -8.33 17.49
N LYS A 90 -19.99 -7.20 16.93
CA LYS A 90 -20.33 -5.85 17.37
C LYS A 90 -21.17 -5.15 16.31
N GLU A 91 -21.84 -4.06 16.67
CA GLU A 91 -22.46 -3.14 15.72
C GLU A 91 -21.74 -1.79 15.70
N LEU A 92 -21.73 -1.16 14.53
CA LEU A 92 -21.27 0.21 14.31
C LEU A 92 -22.19 0.82 13.25
N CYS A 93 -22.76 1.98 13.56
CA CYS A 93 -23.65 2.68 12.64
C CYS A 93 -22.93 3.11 11.35
N ASP A 94 -23.71 3.35 10.29
CA ASP A 94 -23.20 3.77 8.99
C ASP A 94 -22.38 5.07 9.06
N GLU A 95 -22.78 6.01 9.92
CA GLU A 95 -22.06 7.25 10.16
C GLU A 95 -20.67 6.99 10.74
N GLY A 96 -20.56 6.08 11.72
CA GLY A 96 -19.29 5.69 12.30
C GLY A 96 -18.37 4.97 11.31
N LEU A 97 -18.94 4.16 10.41
CA LEU A 97 -18.19 3.54 9.31
C LEU A 97 -17.69 4.57 8.28
N ASN A 98 -18.53 5.56 7.94
CA ASN A 98 -18.14 6.65 7.04
C ASN A 98 -17.01 7.50 7.66
N LEU A 99 -17.12 7.80 8.96
CA LEU A 99 -16.09 8.53 9.70
C LEU A 99 -14.78 7.73 9.75
N LEU A 100 -14.84 6.46 10.14
CA LEU A 100 -13.65 5.60 10.18
C LEU A 100 -12.94 5.55 8.82
N THR A 101 -13.70 5.38 7.74
CA THR A 101 -13.15 5.22 6.39
C THR A 101 -12.56 6.51 5.82
N SER A 102 -12.97 7.68 6.31
CA SER A 102 -12.37 8.96 5.91
C SER A 102 -10.98 9.20 6.50
N TYR A 103 -10.49 8.35 7.42
CA TYR A 103 -9.18 8.50 8.07
C TYR A 103 -8.18 7.36 7.80
N VAL A 104 -8.58 6.33 7.05
CA VAL A 104 -7.72 5.15 6.76
C VAL A 104 -7.40 5.03 5.27
N LYS A 105 -6.22 4.49 4.96
CA LYS A 105 -5.71 4.37 3.59
C LYS A 105 -5.79 2.96 3.01
N ASN A 106 -5.84 1.95 3.86
CA ASN A 106 -5.86 0.54 3.45
C ASN A 106 -6.68 -0.30 4.43
N GLY A 107 -7.01 -1.53 4.00
CA GLY A 107 -7.85 -2.44 4.80
C GLY A 107 -7.24 -2.81 6.16
N ARG A 108 -5.90 -2.84 6.28
CA ARG A 108 -5.23 -3.14 7.56
C ARG A 108 -5.48 -2.03 8.58
N GLU A 109 -5.36 -0.77 8.17
CA GLU A 109 -5.67 0.38 9.03
C GLU A 109 -7.14 0.41 9.44
N ALA A 110 -8.06 0.11 8.50
CA ALA A 110 -9.49 0.02 8.80
C ALA A 110 -9.79 -1.04 9.88
N VAL A 111 -9.25 -2.25 9.72
CA VAL A 111 -9.40 -3.33 10.71
C VAL A 111 -8.79 -2.95 12.05
N ASN A 112 -7.60 -2.34 12.05
CA ASN A 112 -6.93 -1.92 13.28
C ASN A 112 -7.74 -0.86 14.04
N MET A 113 -8.29 0.15 13.35
CA MET A 113 -9.14 1.15 13.98
C MET A 113 -10.39 0.52 14.61
N VAL A 114 -11.05 -0.41 13.89
CA VAL A 114 -12.19 -1.17 14.43
C VAL A 114 -11.79 -1.95 15.68
N GLN A 115 -10.63 -2.61 15.67
CA GLN A 115 -10.16 -3.40 16.82
C GLN A 115 -9.90 -2.55 18.06
N ILE A 116 -9.31 -1.36 17.90
CA ILE A 116 -9.07 -0.45 19.02
C ILE A 116 -10.40 0.08 19.57
N ALA A 117 -11.30 0.54 18.70
CA ALA A 117 -12.62 1.04 19.11
C ALA A 117 -13.45 -0.06 19.79
N ALA A 118 -13.37 -1.30 19.31
CA ALA A 118 -13.98 -2.44 19.95
C ALA A 118 -13.37 -2.76 21.31
N GLY A 119 -12.05 -2.62 21.46
CA GLY A 119 -11.35 -2.81 22.74
C GLY A 119 -11.83 -1.84 23.82
N MET A 120 -12.11 -0.59 23.43
CA MET A 120 -12.71 0.41 24.33
C MET A 120 -14.12 0.00 24.76
N ALA A 121 -14.98 -0.35 23.79
CA ALA A 121 -16.33 -0.80 24.07
C ALA A 121 -16.35 -2.01 25.01
N VAL A 122 -15.44 -2.98 24.81
CA VAL A 122 -15.30 -4.15 25.69
C VAL A 122 -14.85 -3.75 27.09
N THR A 123 -13.89 -2.83 27.22
CA THR A 123 -13.39 -2.35 28.52
C THR A 123 -14.49 -1.65 29.33
N GLU A 124 -15.39 -0.95 28.66
CA GLU A 124 -16.55 -0.27 29.27
C GLU A 124 -17.79 -1.15 29.38
N ASN A 125 -17.66 -2.46 29.12
CA ASN A 125 -18.74 -3.44 29.14
C ASN A 125 -19.93 -3.08 28.21
N ARG A 126 -19.64 -2.37 27.12
CA ARG A 126 -20.59 -1.98 26.07
C ARG A 126 -20.65 -3.01 24.96
N LYS A 127 -21.86 -3.21 24.45
CA LYS A 127 -22.11 -4.19 23.40
C LYS A 127 -21.75 -3.66 22.02
N ASP A 128 -21.86 -2.36 21.77
CA ASP A 128 -21.68 -1.77 20.44
C ASP A 128 -20.61 -0.67 20.44
N ILE A 129 -20.03 -0.46 19.26
CA ILE A 129 -19.05 0.58 19.00
C ILE A 129 -19.80 1.85 18.65
N THR A 130 -19.48 2.94 19.32
CA THR A 130 -20.09 4.25 19.11
C THR A 130 -19.23 5.12 18.20
N ILE A 131 -19.81 6.20 17.66
CA ILE A 131 -19.05 7.20 16.91
C ILE A 131 -17.95 7.83 17.79
N ALA A 132 -18.24 8.06 19.07
CA ALA A 132 -17.29 8.61 20.03
C ALA A 132 -16.05 7.70 20.22
N ASP A 133 -16.21 6.37 20.15
CA ASP A 133 -15.08 5.44 20.17
C ASP A 133 -14.19 5.65 18.94
N VAL A 134 -14.79 5.80 17.76
CA VAL A 134 -14.06 6.05 16.51
C VAL A 134 -13.34 7.39 16.56
N GLU A 135 -14.01 8.45 17.00
CA GLU A 135 -13.42 9.78 17.18
C GLU A 135 -12.24 9.74 18.15
N TRP A 136 -12.39 9.04 19.27
CA TRP A 136 -11.32 8.88 20.24
C TRP A 136 -10.11 8.16 19.64
N VAL A 137 -10.32 7.11 18.85
CA VAL A 137 -9.21 6.42 18.16
C VAL A 137 -8.54 7.32 17.14
N ILE A 138 -9.30 8.09 16.37
CA ILE A 138 -8.77 9.07 15.40
C ILE A 138 -7.90 10.10 16.10
N HIS A 139 -8.40 10.70 17.18
CA HIS A 139 -7.69 11.70 17.96
C HIS A 139 -6.42 11.13 18.60
N SER A 140 -6.52 9.96 19.23
CA SER A 140 -5.38 9.30 19.87
C SER A 140 -4.30 8.87 18.87
N SER A 141 -4.70 8.52 17.65
CA SER A 141 -3.78 8.04 16.60
C SER A 141 -3.20 9.17 15.75
N GLN A 142 -3.58 10.43 15.98
CA GLN A 142 -3.17 11.61 15.21
C GLN A 142 -3.35 11.41 13.68
N LEU A 143 -4.41 10.71 13.29
CA LEU A 143 -4.66 10.42 11.88
C LEU A 143 -5.13 11.68 11.16
N THR A 144 -4.60 11.89 9.96
CA THR A 144 -5.06 12.97 9.09
C THR A 144 -6.18 12.47 8.18
N PRO A 145 -7.23 13.29 7.98
CA PRO A 145 -8.32 12.91 7.09
C PRO A 145 -7.79 12.71 5.67
N ARG A 146 -8.30 11.69 5.00
CA ARG A 146 -8.03 11.41 3.59
C ARG A 146 -8.77 12.42 2.74
N TYR A 147 -8.02 13.34 2.12
CA TYR A 147 -8.57 14.26 1.14
C TYR A 147 -8.72 13.54 -0.21
N GLU A 148 -9.96 13.30 -0.62
CA GLU A 148 -10.25 12.94 -2.02
C GLU A 148 -10.35 14.23 -2.84
N GLN A 149 -9.39 14.47 -3.74
CA GLN A 149 -9.50 15.58 -4.68
C GLN A 149 -10.59 15.27 -5.71
N LYS A 150 -11.63 16.10 -5.73
CA LYS A 150 -12.74 16.00 -6.68
C LYS A 150 -12.73 17.23 -7.59
N VAL A 151 -13.13 17.02 -8.84
CA VAL A 151 -13.32 18.12 -9.79
C VAL A 151 -14.43 19.04 -9.24
N PRO A 152 -14.18 20.35 -9.11
CA PRO A 152 -15.21 21.29 -8.66
C PRO A 152 -16.42 21.28 -9.60
N GLU A 153 -17.63 21.35 -9.05
CA GLU A 153 -18.87 21.35 -9.85
C GLU A 153 -19.02 22.60 -10.74
N LYS A 154 -18.40 23.71 -10.34
CA LYS A 154 -18.50 25.00 -11.04
C LYS A 154 -17.12 25.45 -11.51
N PRO A 155 -17.01 26.00 -12.73
CA PRO A 155 -15.76 26.58 -13.20
C PRO A 155 -15.38 27.81 -12.37
N LYS A 156 -14.09 28.00 -12.12
CA LYS A 156 -13.53 29.14 -11.38
C LYS A 156 -12.44 29.80 -12.22
N VAL A 157 -12.51 31.12 -12.37
CA VAL A 157 -11.50 31.89 -13.11
C VAL A 157 -10.14 31.72 -12.43
N GLY A 158 -9.11 31.43 -13.22
CA GLY A 158 -7.76 31.21 -12.73
C GLY A 158 -7.49 29.84 -12.13
N VAL A 159 -8.41 28.87 -12.24
CA VAL A 159 -8.20 27.50 -11.76
C VAL A 159 -8.37 26.51 -12.90
N VAL A 160 -7.43 25.57 -13.03
CA VAL A 160 -7.50 24.46 -13.98
C VAL A 160 -7.13 23.14 -13.31
N ASN A 161 -7.81 22.07 -13.74
CA ASN A 161 -7.53 20.71 -13.27
C ASN A 161 -6.52 20.04 -14.20
N GLY A 162 -5.28 19.89 -13.74
CA GLY A 162 -4.28 19.05 -14.36
C GLY A 162 -4.48 17.57 -13.99
N LEU A 163 -3.97 16.68 -14.84
CA LEU A 163 -3.87 15.25 -14.56
C LEU A 163 -2.39 14.87 -14.51
N ALA A 164 -1.93 14.44 -13.34
CA ALA A 164 -0.56 13.96 -13.13
C ALA A 164 -0.54 12.43 -13.14
N VAL A 165 0.52 11.84 -13.68
CA VAL A 165 0.79 10.39 -13.62
C VAL A 165 2.09 10.21 -12.83
N TYR A 166 2.04 9.43 -11.74
CA TYR A 166 3.19 9.28 -10.83
C TYR A 166 3.58 7.81 -10.57
N GLY A 167 3.04 6.88 -11.35
CA GLY A 167 3.41 5.47 -11.29
C GLY A 167 2.61 4.64 -12.29
N PRO A 168 2.92 3.33 -12.40
CA PRO A 168 2.15 2.42 -13.23
C PRO A 168 0.68 2.45 -12.78
N ASN A 169 -0.22 2.80 -13.70
CA ASN A 169 -1.67 2.89 -13.47
C ASN A 169 -2.12 3.84 -12.34
N SER A 170 -1.27 4.79 -11.93
CA SER A 170 -1.58 5.75 -10.86
C SER A 170 -1.61 7.18 -11.39
N GLY A 171 -2.78 7.82 -11.27
CA GLY A 171 -3.00 9.21 -11.63
C GLY A 171 -3.46 10.04 -10.43
N ALA A 172 -3.17 11.33 -10.44
CA ALA A 172 -3.68 12.30 -9.48
C ALA A 172 -4.27 13.49 -10.21
N LEU A 173 -5.38 14.00 -9.69
CA LEU A 173 -5.84 15.35 -10.02
C LEU A 173 -4.83 16.34 -9.43
N LEU A 174 -4.49 17.38 -10.20
CA LEU A 174 -3.60 18.46 -9.76
C LEU A 174 -4.29 19.79 -10.05
N GLU A 175 -4.77 20.46 -9.01
CA GLU A 175 -5.30 21.81 -9.15
C GLU A 175 -4.15 22.81 -9.40
N ILE A 176 -4.24 23.55 -10.50
CA ILE A 176 -3.29 24.61 -10.86
C ILE A 176 -4.02 25.94 -10.79
N GLU A 177 -3.52 26.83 -9.94
CA GLU A 177 -4.08 28.16 -9.74
C GLU A 177 -3.19 29.25 -10.37
N VAL A 178 -3.83 30.24 -10.98
CA VAL A 178 -3.19 31.40 -11.61
C VAL A 178 -3.86 32.67 -11.10
N ASN A 179 -3.06 33.56 -10.51
CA ASN A 179 -3.50 34.88 -10.05
C ASN A 179 -2.74 35.98 -10.79
N ILE A 180 -3.43 37.07 -11.12
CA ILE A 180 -2.85 38.23 -11.81
C ILE A 180 -2.85 39.42 -10.84
N CYS A 181 -1.67 40.03 -10.66
CA CYS A 181 -1.50 41.25 -9.88
C CYS A 181 -0.87 42.34 -10.76
N LYS A 182 -1.23 43.60 -10.54
CA LYS A 182 -0.64 44.73 -11.26
C LYS A 182 0.87 44.82 -10.94
N ALA A 183 1.70 44.83 -11.99
CA ALA A 183 3.14 45.00 -11.83
C ALA A 183 3.48 46.46 -11.47
N LEU A 184 4.43 46.65 -10.56
CA LEU A 184 4.93 47.98 -10.18
C LEU A 184 5.87 48.59 -11.23
N GLU A 185 6.66 47.75 -11.92
CA GLU A 185 7.60 48.20 -12.96
C GLU A 185 7.58 47.31 -14.21
N LYS A 186 8.04 46.05 -14.08
CA LYS A 186 8.10 45.08 -15.19
C LYS A 186 7.24 43.86 -14.89
N GLY A 187 6.60 43.32 -15.94
CA GLY A 187 5.87 42.06 -15.86
C GLY A 187 6.82 40.91 -15.47
N SER A 188 6.30 39.99 -14.65
CA SER A 188 7.03 38.77 -14.28
C SER A 188 6.02 37.65 -14.01
N ILE A 189 6.46 36.41 -14.23
CA ILE A 189 5.70 35.21 -13.92
C ILE A 189 6.43 34.47 -12.80
N ASN A 190 5.71 34.16 -11.72
CA ASN A 190 6.23 33.39 -10.61
C ASN A 190 5.51 32.05 -10.58
N ILE A 191 6.28 30.95 -10.71
CA ILE A 191 5.75 29.59 -10.65
C ILE A 191 6.24 28.93 -9.37
N THR A 192 5.32 28.35 -8.61
CA THR A 192 5.59 27.63 -7.36
C THR A 192 5.21 26.16 -7.50
N GLY A 193 5.84 25.27 -6.73
CA GLY A 193 5.47 23.85 -6.68
C GLY A 193 6.18 22.93 -7.68
N ILE A 194 7.13 23.45 -8.48
CA ILE A 194 7.99 22.64 -9.36
C ILE A 194 9.15 22.02 -8.56
N ALA A 195 9.38 20.71 -8.72
CA ALA A 195 10.60 20.02 -8.28
C ALA A 195 11.48 19.73 -9.51
N GLU A 196 12.76 20.13 -9.47
CA GLU A 196 13.67 20.03 -10.64
C GLU A 196 14.47 18.73 -10.73
N GLU A 197 14.74 18.06 -9.61
CA GLU A 197 15.55 16.83 -9.59
C GLU A 197 14.85 15.77 -8.75
N GLU A 198 14.44 14.68 -9.41
CA GLU A 198 14.23 13.39 -8.78
C GLU A 198 15.44 12.51 -9.14
N SER A 199 16.35 12.29 -8.18
CA SER A 199 17.34 11.23 -8.32
C SER A 199 16.65 9.88 -8.12
N ILE A 200 16.37 9.18 -9.22
CA ILE A 200 15.93 7.78 -9.19
C ILE A 200 17.17 6.91 -8.94
N GLY A 201 17.64 6.92 -7.69
CA GLY A 201 18.72 6.09 -7.18
C GLY A 201 18.22 5.20 -6.04
N SER A 202 18.62 3.94 -6.05
CA SER A 202 18.19 2.94 -5.07
C SER A 202 18.49 3.37 -3.63
N GLN A 203 17.47 3.25 -2.79
CA GLN A 203 17.46 3.35 -1.31
C GLN A 203 17.48 4.73 -0.62
N SER A 204 17.46 5.87 -1.31
CA SER A 204 17.13 7.14 -0.61
C SER A 204 16.54 8.21 -1.53
N LYS A 205 15.22 8.41 -1.44
CA LYS A 205 14.56 9.58 -2.04
C LYS A 205 14.97 10.83 -1.27
N SER A 206 15.94 11.58 -1.78
CA SER A 206 16.21 12.94 -1.30
C SER A 206 15.50 13.94 -2.21
N ILE A 207 14.46 14.60 -1.69
CA ILE A 207 13.73 15.64 -2.43
C ILE A 207 14.36 16.98 -2.07
N ARG A 208 15.07 17.61 -3.01
CA ARG A 208 15.59 18.97 -2.82
C ARG A 208 14.57 20.00 -3.33
N ARG A 209 13.73 20.51 -2.44
CA ARG A 209 12.79 21.60 -2.76
C ARG A 209 13.51 22.96 -2.72
N LYS A 210 13.55 23.69 -3.85
CA LYS A 210 13.90 25.12 -3.84
C LYS A 210 12.67 25.98 -3.58
N LYS A 211 12.80 26.92 -2.65
CA LYS A 211 11.87 28.05 -2.50
C LYS A 211 12.28 29.12 -3.51
N LYS A 212 11.42 29.42 -4.48
CA LYS A 212 11.52 30.48 -5.52
C LYS A 212 12.13 30.05 -6.86
N TYR A 213 11.26 30.00 -7.87
CA TYR A 213 11.61 30.20 -9.26
C TYR A 213 11.06 31.56 -9.70
N GLY A 214 11.96 32.54 -9.85
CA GLY A 214 11.68 33.76 -10.61
C GLY A 214 12.29 33.57 -11.99
N GLN A 215 11.59 32.91 -12.91
CA GLN A 215 11.99 32.90 -14.31
C GLN A 215 11.44 34.18 -14.96
N ARG A 216 12.36 35.10 -15.28
CA ARG A 216 12.08 36.22 -16.17
C ARG A 216 11.98 35.66 -17.59
N PHE A 217 10.76 35.39 -18.04
CA PHE A 217 10.50 35.30 -19.47
C PHE A 217 10.22 36.73 -19.98
N CYS A 218 11.04 37.17 -20.94
CA CYS A 218 10.78 38.37 -21.74
C CYS A 218 9.68 38.10 -22.75
#